data_AF-A0A965Y4Z6-F1
#
_entry.id   AF-A0A965Y4Z6-F1
#
_cell.length_a   1.000
_cell.length_b   1.000
_cell.length_c   1.000
_cell.angle_alpha   90.00
_cell.angle_beta   90.00
_cell.angle_gamma   90.00
#
_symmetry.space_group_name_H-M   'P 1'
#
loop_
_entity.id
_entity.type
_entity.pdbx_description
1 polymer ?
#
loop_
_entity_poly.entity_id
_entity_poly.type
_entity_poly.pdbx_seq_one_letter_code
_entity_poly.pdbx_strand_id
1 'polypeptide(L)'
;MVVTVASVMLVAPDFSCESVRRELPVSPFGNGEEPLRQIGGKLRRAGRLGPSGAADGRASHLFDSCRGNFHFAREFDELCAFSLNETVKIGDLLRRLRALSFPPYRNAYYLVEGKRVCADISLDEDEPSL
;
A
#
# COMPACT_ATOMS: atom_id res chain seq x y z
N MET A 1 -0.17 15.07 0.20
CA MET A 1 0.35 14.03 -0.71
C MET A 1 0.52 12.75 0.10
N VAL A 2 -0.14 11.65 -0.26
CA VAL A 2 0.08 10.35 0.39
C VAL A 2 1.15 9.61 -0.39
N VAL A 3 2.12 9.03 0.31
CA VAL A 3 3.29 8.37 -0.29
C VAL A 3 3.37 6.97 0.29
N THR A 4 3.54 5.97 -0.57
CA THR A 4 3.86 4.59 -0.15
C THR A 4 5.36 4.39 -0.32
N VAL A 5 6.02 3.80 0.67
CA VAL A 5 7.46 3.49 0.60
C VAL A 5 7.64 2.05 0.15
N ALA A 6 8.36 1.85 -0.95
CA ALA A 6 8.83 0.54 -1.37
C ALA A 6 10.29 0.39 -0.93
N SER A 7 10.59 -0.70 -0.23
CA SER A 7 11.95 -1.05 0.17
C SER A 7 12.33 -2.40 -0.42
N VAL A 8 13.49 -2.48 -1.07
CA VAL A 8 14.11 -3.75 -1.47
C VAL A 8 15.29 -3.97 -0.54
N MET A 9 15.29 -5.11 0.15
CA MET A 9 16.36 -5.52 1.06
C MET A 9 17.05 -6.73 0.43
N LEU A 10 18.32 -6.56 0.06
CA LEU A 10 19.18 -7.65 -0.36
C LEU A 10 19.85 -8.19 0.91
N VAL A 11 19.53 -9.43 1.25
CA VAL A 11 20.18 -10.15 2.36
C VAL A 11 21.20 -11.09 1.73
N ALA A 12 22.47 -10.74 1.88
CA ALA A 12 23.57 -11.58 1.43
C ALA A 12 23.81 -12.73 2.43
N PRO A 13 24.47 -13.84 2.00
CA PRO A 13 24.71 -14.99 2.86
C PRO A 13 25.59 -14.71 4.09
N ASP A 14 26.33 -13.60 4.08
CA ASP A 14 27.15 -13.09 5.18
C ASP A 14 26.36 -12.17 6.13
N PHE A 15 25.03 -12.12 6.01
CA PHE A 15 24.12 -11.23 6.74
C PHE A 15 24.37 -9.73 6.48
N SER A 16 25.15 -9.37 5.46
CA SER A 16 25.20 -7.99 5.00
C SER A 16 23.86 -7.62 4.34
N CYS A 17 23.39 -6.42 4.65
CA CYS A 17 22.11 -5.91 4.18
C CYS A 17 22.33 -4.62 3.40
N GLU A 18 22.02 -4.67 2.11
CA GLU A 18 21.86 -3.47 1.28
C GLU A 18 20.37 -3.19 1.11
N SER A 19 19.95 -1.97 1.46
CA SER A 19 18.56 -1.55 1.28
C SER A 19 18.48 -0.39 0.31
N VAL A 20 17.67 -0.54 -0.73
CA VAL A 20 17.27 0.57 -1.59
C VAL A 20 15.83 0.93 -1.26
N ARG A 21 15.62 2.17 -0.82
CA ARG A 21 14.29 2.73 -0.52
C ARG A 21 13.87 3.69 -1.62
N ARG A 22 12.60 3.64 -2.02
CA ARG A 22 12.03 4.61 -2.95
C ARG A 22 10.61 4.96 -2.56
N GLU A 23 10.36 6.26 -2.49
CA GLU A 23 9.01 6.82 -2.32
C GLU A 23 8.21 6.70 -3.61
N LEU A 24 6.94 6.32 -3.47
CA LEU A 24 5.99 6.15 -4.55
C LEU A 24 4.78 7.07 -4.33
N PRO A 25 4.42 7.90 -5.33
CA PRO A 25 3.23 8.73 -5.22
C PRO A 25 1.98 7.84 -5.20
N VAL A 26 1.03 8.15 -4.32
CA VAL A 26 -0.28 7.51 -4.29
C VAL A 26 -1.31 8.47 -4.88
N SER A 27 -1.98 8.03 -5.94
CA SER A 27 -3.08 8.78 -6.55
C SER A 27 -4.22 8.99 -5.54
N PRO A 28 -4.86 10.17 -5.48
CA PRO A 28 -6.07 10.37 -4.68
C PRO A 28 -7.28 9.58 -5.21
N PHE A 29 -7.25 9.18 -6.49
CA PHE A 29 -8.32 8.40 -7.14
C PHE A 29 -7.98 6.91 -7.24
N GLY A 30 -6.72 6.55 -6.99
CA GLY A 30 -6.27 5.16 -6.95
C GLY A 30 -6.87 4.36 -5.80
N ASN A 31 -6.99 3.05 -6.01
CA ASN A 31 -7.38 2.05 -5.01
C ASN A 31 -6.15 1.28 -4.48
N GLY A 32 -6.38 0.25 -3.66
CA GLY A 32 -5.31 -0.57 -3.08
C GLY A 32 -4.43 -1.31 -4.11
N GLU A 33 -4.90 -1.50 -5.35
CA GLU A 33 -4.17 -2.19 -6.42
C GLU A 33 -3.00 -1.38 -6.95
N GLU A 34 -3.24 -0.10 -7.22
CA GLU A 34 -2.33 0.73 -7.99
C GLU A 34 -0.93 0.82 -7.33
N PRO A 35 -0.81 1.07 -6.00
CA PRO A 35 0.48 1.06 -5.33
C PRO A 35 1.16 -0.31 -5.40
N LEU A 36 0.42 -1.40 -5.19
CA LEU A 36 0.98 -2.76 -5.23
C LEU A 36 1.48 -3.13 -6.63
N ARG A 37 0.74 -2.76 -7.67
CA ARG A 37 1.15 -2.95 -9.07
C ARG A 37 2.42 -2.17 -9.40
N GLN A 38 2.53 -0.93 -8.91
CA GLN A 38 3.72 -0.10 -9.09
C GLN A 38 4.95 -0.70 -8.40
N ILE A 39 4.77 -1.22 -7.17
CA ILE A 39 5.81 -1.93 -6.42
C ILE A 39 6.26 -3.18 -7.18
N GLY A 40 5.32 -4.06 -7.56
CA GLY A 40 5.62 -5.30 -8.27
C GLY A 40 6.31 -5.06 -9.63
N GLY A 41 5.92 -4.00 -10.34
CA GLY A 41 6.57 -3.58 -11.59
C GLY A 41 8.03 -3.17 -11.40
N LYS A 42 8.35 -2.45 -10.31
CA LYS A 42 9.72 -2.00 -10.02
C LYS A 42 10.60 -3.14 -9.49
N LEU A 43 10.07 -4.00 -8.64
CA LEU A 43 10.77 -5.21 -8.16
C LEU A 43 11.21 -6.12 -9.31
N ARG A 44 10.34 -6.35 -10.30
CA ARG A 44 10.67 -7.14 -11.49
C ARG A 44 11.80 -6.56 -12.34
N ARG A 45 11.98 -5.23 -12.34
CA ARG A 45 13.10 -4.58 -13.06
C ARG A 45 14.39 -4.68 -12.26
N ALA A 46 14.34 -4.49 -10.95
CA ALA A 46 15.49 -4.65 -10.07
C ALA A 46 16.04 -6.10 -10.11
N GLY A 47 15.17 -7.10 -10.06
CA GLY A 47 15.58 -8.52 -10.14
C GLY A 47 16.23 -8.93 -11.47
N ARG A 48 16.03 -8.16 -12.56
CA ARG A 48 16.67 -8.42 -13.87
C ARG A 48 18.05 -7.78 -14.02
N LEU A 49 18.38 -6.78 -13.20
CA LEU A 49 19.61 -6.00 -13.35
C LEU A 49 20.83 -6.62 -12.63
N GLY A 50 20.62 -7.66 -11.82
CA GLY A 50 21.67 -8.25 -10.98
C GLY A 50 22.26 -7.23 -9.98
N PRO A 51 23.17 -7.68 -9.08
CA PRO A 51 23.79 -6.80 -8.09
C PRO A 51 24.61 -5.65 -8.71
N SER A 52 25.00 -5.77 -9.98
CA SER A 52 25.81 -4.78 -10.70
C SER A 52 25.04 -3.60 -11.28
N GLY A 53 23.70 -3.65 -11.38
CA GLY A 53 22.88 -2.55 -11.91
C GLY A 53 22.37 -1.57 -10.86
N ALA A 54 22.71 -1.77 -9.59
CA ALA A 54 22.34 -0.90 -8.47
C ALA A 54 23.37 0.22 -8.20
N ALA A 55 24.33 0.45 -9.10
CA ALA A 55 25.50 1.30 -8.86
C ALA A 55 25.25 2.82 -9.04
N ASP A 56 24.12 3.26 -9.58
CA ASP A 56 23.88 4.69 -9.90
C ASP A 56 23.02 5.45 -8.85
N GLY A 57 22.53 4.77 -7.82
CA GLY A 57 21.89 5.42 -6.69
C GLY A 57 22.85 5.44 -5.52
N ARG A 58 23.28 6.62 -5.04
CA ARG A 58 24.04 6.76 -3.79
C ARG A 58 23.44 5.83 -2.73
N ALA A 59 24.11 4.71 -2.46
CA ALA A 59 23.79 3.79 -1.39
C ALA A 59 23.99 4.57 -0.09
N SER A 60 22.89 5.14 0.40
CA SER A 60 22.90 5.82 1.67
C SER A 60 22.81 4.71 2.70
N HIS A 61 23.92 4.41 3.37
CA HIS A 61 23.91 3.64 4.62
C HIS A 61 23.19 4.46 5.69
N LEU A 62 21.89 4.62 5.53
CA LEU A 62 21.01 5.10 6.58
C LEU A 62 20.67 3.86 7.39
N PHE A 63 21.49 3.59 8.41
CA PHE A 63 20.99 2.98 9.64
C PHE A 63 20.00 3.98 10.26
N ASP A 64 18.85 4.11 9.61
CA ASP A 64 17.70 4.79 10.16
C ASP A 64 17.30 3.94 11.35
N SER A 65 17.58 4.43 12.55
CA SER A 65 17.11 3.88 13.81
C SER A 65 15.68 3.38 13.62
N CYS A 66 15.48 2.07 13.77
CA CYS A 66 14.29 1.30 13.40
C CYS A 66 12.99 1.71 14.13
N ARG A 67 12.57 2.98 14.05
CA ARG A 67 11.24 3.45 14.44
C ARG A 67 10.31 3.40 13.22
N GLY A 68 10.13 2.20 12.69
CA GLY A 68 9.02 1.89 11.80
C GLY A 68 7.82 1.42 12.63
N ASN A 69 6.61 1.56 12.09
CA ASN A 69 5.46 0.85 12.62
C ASN A 69 5.36 -0.51 11.92
N PHE A 70 5.19 -1.56 12.72
CA PHE A 70 4.90 -2.90 12.23
C PHE A 70 3.40 -3.10 12.27
N HIS A 71 2.84 -3.66 11.20
CA HIS A 71 1.44 -4.00 11.10
C HIS A 71 1.27 -5.52 10.94
N PHE A 72 0.43 -6.12 11.78
CA PHE A 72 0.13 -7.55 11.76
C PHE A 72 -1.10 -7.86 10.91
N ALA A 73 -1.19 -9.08 10.39
CA ALA A 73 -2.34 -9.53 9.59
C ALA A 73 -3.69 -9.36 10.34
N ARG A 74 -3.72 -9.61 11.65
CA ARG A 74 -4.93 -9.40 12.47
C ARG A 74 -5.42 -7.95 12.48
N GLU A 75 -4.51 -6.98 12.44
CA GLU A 75 -4.88 -5.57 12.41
C GLU A 75 -5.49 -5.20 11.05
N PHE A 76 -5.07 -5.89 9.99
CA PHE A 76 -5.71 -5.79 8.69
C PHE A 76 -7.13 -6.38 8.70
N ASP A 77 -7.34 -7.52 9.36
CA ASP A 77 -8.68 -8.11 9.51
C ASP A 77 -9.64 -7.19 10.29
N GLU A 78 -9.15 -6.53 11.32
CA GLU A 78 -9.89 -5.50 12.07
C GLU A 78 -10.22 -4.28 11.19
N LEU A 79 -9.27 -3.85 10.34
CA LEU A 79 -9.51 -2.77 9.39
C LEU A 79 -10.55 -3.12 8.32
N CYS A 80 -10.68 -4.40 7.96
CA CYS A 80 -11.65 -4.90 6.98
C CYS A 80 -13.11 -4.78 7.46
N ALA A 81 -13.35 -4.95 8.75
CA ALA A 81 -14.69 -4.81 9.35
C ALA A 81 -14.97 -3.36 9.75
N PHE A 82 -16.09 -2.79 9.31
CA PHE A 82 -16.54 -1.47 9.74
C PHE A 82 -17.96 -1.49 10.32
N SER A 83 -18.21 -0.57 11.25
CA SER A 83 -19.50 -0.44 11.94
C SER A 83 -20.34 0.64 11.26
N LEU A 84 -21.61 0.34 11.02
CA LEU A 84 -22.57 1.33 10.50
C LEU A 84 -22.87 2.45 11.50
N ASN A 85 -22.57 2.25 12.78
CA ASN A 85 -22.80 3.23 13.83
C ASN A 85 -21.55 4.09 14.10
N GLU A 86 -20.45 3.87 13.38
CA GLU A 86 -19.21 4.64 13.54
C GLU A 86 -19.40 6.05 12.96
N THR A 87 -19.07 7.09 13.73
CA THR A 87 -19.03 8.46 13.22
C THR A 87 -17.63 8.78 12.72
N VAL A 88 -17.49 9.01 11.41
CA VAL A 88 -16.22 9.30 10.74
C VAL A 88 -16.38 10.46 9.77
N LYS A 89 -15.27 11.14 9.44
CA LYS A 89 -15.26 12.10 8.34
C LYS A 89 -15.40 11.34 7.02
N ILE A 90 -16.19 11.86 6.10
CA ILE A 90 -16.39 11.26 4.76
C ILE A 90 -15.05 11.00 4.06
N GLY A 91 -14.11 11.96 4.13
CA GLY A 91 -12.79 11.80 3.51
C GLY A 91 -11.92 10.71 4.15
N ASP A 92 -12.14 10.37 5.42
CA ASP A 92 -11.45 9.24 6.08
C ASP A 92 -12.12 7.91 5.69
N LEU A 93 -13.45 7.89 5.63
CA LEU A 93 -14.20 6.74 5.13
C LEU A 93 -13.82 6.37 3.70
N LEU A 94 -13.81 7.34 2.78
CA LEU A 94 -13.41 7.11 1.39
C LEU A 94 -11.96 6.66 1.27
N ARG A 95 -11.06 7.22 2.09
CA ARG A 95 -9.65 6.77 2.13
C ARG A 95 -9.51 5.34 2.63
N ARG A 96 -10.29 4.93 3.62
CA ARG A 96 -10.32 3.56 4.13
C ARG A 96 -10.91 2.60 3.09
N LEU A 97 -12.07 2.92 2.53
CA LEU A 97 -12.75 2.07 1.56
C LEU A 97 -11.89 1.86 0.30
N ARG A 98 -11.32 2.92 -0.29
CA ARG A 98 -10.46 2.77 -1.49
C ARG A 98 -9.20 1.93 -1.23
N ALA A 99 -8.66 1.98 -0.01
CA ALA A 99 -7.49 1.18 0.36
C ALA A 99 -7.83 -0.31 0.49
N LEU A 100 -9.09 -0.61 0.78
CA LEU A 100 -9.62 -1.99 0.90
C LEU A 100 -10.23 -2.51 -0.40
N SER A 101 -10.62 -1.63 -1.34
CA SER A 101 -11.04 -2.01 -2.69
C SER A 101 -9.86 -2.56 -3.50
N PHE A 102 -9.82 -3.87 -3.67
CA PHE A 102 -8.76 -4.55 -4.41
C PHE A 102 -9.30 -5.83 -5.06
N PRO A 103 -9.78 -5.78 -6.32
CA PRO A 103 -10.30 -6.97 -6.99
C PRO A 103 -9.24 -8.08 -7.11
N PRO A 104 -9.61 -9.37 -6.97
CA PRO A 104 -10.96 -9.91 -6.70
C PRO A 104 -11.32 -9.99 -5.21
N TYR A 105 -10.54 -9.38 -4.32
CA TYR A 105 -10.66 -9.53 -2.87
C TYR A 105 -11.78 -8.64 -2.31
N ARG A 106 -12.59 -9.22 -1.42
CA ARG A 106 -13.72 -8.54 -0.75
C ARG A 106 -13.34 -8.15 0.68
N ASN A 107 -12.44 -7.19 0.79
CA ASN A 107 -11.82 -6.83 2.07
C ASN A 107 -12.76 -6.03 2.96
N ALA A 108 -13.36 -4.93 2.47
CA ALA A 108 -14.23 -4.11 3.30
C ALA A 108 -15.61 -4.76 3.48
N TYR A 109 -16.09 -4.89 4.72
CA TYR A 109 -17.44 -5.40 5.01
C TYR A 109 -18.03 -4.87 6.31
N TYR A 110 -19.36 -4.96 6.40
CA TYR A 110 -20.12 -4.75 7.63
C TYR A 110 -21.12 -5.89 7.83
N LEU A 111 -21.62 -6.02 9.07
CA LEU A 111 -22.65 -6.98 9.42
C LEU A 111 -24.00 -6.27 9.57
N VAL A 112 -25.01 -6.79 8.89
CA VAL A 112 -26.41 -6.37 9.06
C VAL A 112 -27.27 -7.63 9.21
N GLU A 113 -28.01 -7.73 10.31
CA GLU A 113 -28.82 -8.92 10.62
C GLU A 113 -28.03 -10.25 10.56
N GLY A 114 -26.76 -10.23 11.02
CA GLY A 114 -25.87 -11.38 10.96
C GLY A 114 -25.35 -11.75 9.56
N LYS A 115 -25.71 -11.00 8.52
CA LYS A 115 -25.23 -11.18 7.15
C LYS A 115 -24.05 -10.25 6.88
N ARG A 116 -23.00 -10.81 6.27
CA ARG A 116 -21.84 -10.04 5.80
C ARG A 116 -22.16 -9.37 4.47
N VAL A 117 -22.14 -8.04 4.47
CA VAL A 117 -22.26 -7.21 3.27
C VAL A 117 -20.89 -6.63 2.97
N CYS A 118 -20.35 -6.96 1.80
CA CYS A 118 -19.06 -6.44 1.35
C CYS A 118 -19.26 -5.13 0.62
N ALA A 119 -18.37 -4.18 0.86
CA ALA A 119 -18.32 -2.90 0.16
C ALA A 119 -17.08 -2.86 -0.71
N ASP A 120 -17.24 -2.30 -1.90
CA ASP A 120 -16.16 -1.98 -2.83
C ASP A 120 -16.52 -0.63 -3.46
N ILE A 121 -15.51 0.22 -3.66
CA ILE A 121 -15.68 1.54 -4.27
C ILE A 121 -14.72 1.71 -5.43
N SER A 122 -15.23 2.34 -6.49
CA SER A 122 -14.47 2.88 -7.61
C SER A 122 -14.53 4.41 -7.55
N LEU A 123 -13.41 5.05 -7.86
CA LEU A 123 -13.30 6.51 -7.92
C LEU A 123 -12.87 6.85 -9.34
N ASP A 124 -13.66 7.68 -10.00
CA ASP A 124 -13.40 8.16 -11.36
C ASP A 124 -13.18 9.68 -11.30
N GLU A 125 -12.23 10.16 -12.11
CA GLU A 125 -12.06 11.60 -12.35
C GLU A 125 -13.16 12.07 -13.29
N ASP A 126 -13.81 13.18 -12.94
CA ASP A 126 -14.73 13.86 -13.84
C ASP A 126 -14.00 15.05 -14.46
N GLU A 127 -14.01 15.16 -15.78
CA GLU A 127 -13.47 16.33 -16.46
C GLU A 127 -14.46 17.50 -16.23
N PRO A 128 -14.03 18.61 -15.61
CA PRO A 128 -14.94 19.71 -15.37
C PRO A 128 -15.44 20.24 -16.71
N SER A 129 -16.75 20.13 -16.95
CA SER A 129 -17.40 20.76 -18.09
C SER A 129 -17.25 22.29 -17.98
N LEU A 130 -16.33 22.84 -18.77
CA LEU A 130 -16.09 24.28 -18.91
C LEU A 130 -17.29 25.02 -19.52
#